data_AF-A0AB39X376-F1
#
_entry.id   AF-A0AB39X376-F1
#
_cell.length_a   1.000
_cell.length_b   1.000
_cell.length_c   1.000
_cell.angle_alpha   90.00
_cell.angle_beta   90.00
_cell.angle_gamma   90.00
#
_symmetry.space_group_name_H-M   'P 1'
#
loop_
_entity.id
_entity.type
_entity.pdbx_description
1 polymer ?
#
loop_
_entity_poly.entity_id
_entity_poly.type
_entity_poly.pdbx_seq_one_letter_code
_entity_poly.pdbx_strand_id
1 'polypeptide(L)' 'MCAISYAYQYTTHNGDGTFKQYRGSGQDHGGIPRPNVKENKLNTNPNTGEQFPSKSEVRPPREDEIPKG' A
#
# COMPACT_ATOMS: atom_id res chain seq x y z
N MET A 1 9.89 6.75 27.47
CA MET A 1 9.13 7.10 26.25
C MET A 1 9.31 5.94 25.28
N CYS A 2 8.30 5.08 25.14
CA CYS A 2 8.40 3.91 24.27
C CYS A 2 8.21 4.37 22.82
N ALA A 3 9.30 4.52 22.07
CA ALA A 3 9.22 4.71 20.64
C ALA A 3 8.72 3.38 20.04
N ILE A 4 7.43 3.30 19.73
CA ILE A 4 6.89 2.22 18.91
C ILE A 4 7.49 2.42 17.52
N SER A 5 8.64 1.80 17.28
CA SER A 5 9.25 1.72 15.97
C SER A 5 8.30 0.89 15.09
N TYR A 6 7.50 1.53 14.26
CA TYR A 6 6.71 0.87 13.20
C TYR A 6 7.65 0.33 12.11
N ALA A 7 8.63 -0.51 12.45
CA ALA A 7 9.60 -1.10 11.52
C ALA A 7 9.00 -2.24 10.66
N TYR A 8 7.69 -2.43 10.72
CA TYR A 8 7.01 -3.51 10.02
C TYR A 8 6.66 -3.10 8.60
N GLN A 9 6.93 -4.01 7.67
CA GLN A 9 6.47 -3.98 6.29
C GLN A 9 5.67 -5.24 6.06
N TYR A 10 4.50 -5.11 5.43
CA TYR A 10 3.75 -6.27 4.95
C TYR A 10 3.27 -6.00 3.54
N THR A 11 3.19 -7.07 2.75
CA THR A 11 2.59 -7.03 1.42
C THR A 11 1.47 -8.06 1.38
N THR A 12 0.27 -7.61 1.05
CA THR A 12 -0.87 -8.46 0.73
C THR A 12 -0.97 -8.55 -0.79
N HIS A 13 -0.96 -9.77 -1.32
CA HIS A 13 -1.26 -10.03 -2.73
C HIS A 13 -2.65 -10.62 -2.84
N ASN A 14 -3.50 -9.97 -3.62
CA ASN A 14 -4.82 -10.47 -3.94
C ASN A 14 -4.73 -11.37 -5.19
N GLY A 15 -5.57 -12.40 -5.29
CA GLY A 15 -5.57 -13.35 -6.41
C GLY A 15 -5.96 -12.74 -7.77
N ASP A 16 -6.38 -11.49 -7.78
CA ASP A 16 -6.73 -10.68 -8.96
C ASP A 16 -5.55 -9.87 -9.53
N GLY A 17 -4.35 -10.04 -8.96
CA GLY A 17 -3.14 -9.30 -9.38
C GLY A 17 -2.99 -7.92 -8.74
N THR A 18 -3.90 -7.53 -7.85
CA THR A 18 -3.69 -6.38 -6.98
C THR A 18 -2.83 -6.72 -5.77
N PHE A 19 -2.17 -5.71 -5.22
CA PHE A 19 -1.35 -5.80 -4.04
C PHE A 19 -1.52 -4.55 -3.20
N LYS A 20 -1.30 -4.72 -1.89
CA LYS A 20 -1.21 -3.63 -0.92
C LYS A 20 0.03 -3.85 -0.08
N GLN A 21 0.89 -2.85 -0.02
CA GLN A 21 2.13 -2.90 0.72
C GLN A 21 2.21 -1.76 1.72
N TYR A 22 2.18 -2.09 3.01
CA TYR A 22 2.47 -1.14 4.09
C TYR A 22 3.97 -1.02 4.30
N ARG A 23 4.47 0.20 4.46
CA ARG A 23 5.89 0.51 4.67
C ARG A 23 6.01 1.42 5.88
N GLY A 24 6.35 0.83 7.03
CA GLY A 24 6.28 1.54 8.31
C GLY A 24 7.43 2.51 8.61
N SER A 25 8.68 2.21 8.22
CA SER A 25 9.84 3.09 8.46
C SER A 25 10.80 3.18 7.28
N GLY A 26 11.64 4.22 7.25
CA GLY A 26 12.72 4.39 6.27
C GLY A 26 12.60 5.64 5.41
N GLN A 27 13.44 5.74 4.38
CA GLN A 27 13.64 6.93 3.55
C GLN A 27 12.41 7.31 2.70
N ASP A 28 12.07 8.60 2.64
CA ASP A 28 10.93 9.11 1.86
C ASP A 28 10.94 8.62 0.42
N HIS A 29 9.76 8.38 -0.14
CA HIS A 29 9.63 7.89 -1.51
C HIS A 29 8.79 8.86 -2.33
N GLY A 30 9.44 9.63 -3.21
CA GLY A 30 8.76 10.61 -4.07
C GLY A 30 8.08 11.75 -3.31
N GLY A 31 8.64 12.17 -2.17
CA GLY A 31 8.08 13.25 -1.34
C GLY A 31 6.97 12.84 -0.39
N ILE A 32 6.59 11.55 -0.35
CA ILE A 32 5.63 11.03 0.63
C ILE A 32 6.42 10.42 1.79
N PRO A 33 6.28 10.96 3.02
CA PRO A 33 6.96 10.45 4.19
C PRO A 33 6.46 9.05 4.56
N ARG A 34 7.23 8.34 5.39
CA ARG A 34 6.76 7.10 6.00
C ARG A 34 6.17 7.36 7.39
N PRO A 35 5.16 6.57 7.81
CA PRO A 35 4.64 5.36 7.16
C PRO A 35 3.77 5.64 5.92
N ASN A 36 3.79 4.75 4.91
CA ASN A 36 2.92 4.82 3.74
C ASN A 36 2.46 3.46 3.23
N VAL A 37 1.36 3.46 2.50
CA VAL A 37 0.80 2.28 1.81
C VAL A 37 0.93 2.48 0.31
N LYS A 38 1.53 1.51 -0.36
CA LYS A 38 1.57 1.40 -1.82
C LYS A 38 0.58 0.33 -2.26
N GLU A 39 -0.41 0.70 -3.05
CA GLU A 39 -1.42 -0.25 -3.55
C GLU A 39 -1.68 -0.03 -5.04
N ASN A 40 -2.10 -1.06 -5.76
CA ASN A 40 -2.72 -0.92 -7.07
C ASN A 40 -4.19 -1.34 -7.01
N LYS A 41 -5.00 -0.78 -7.91
CA LYS A 41 -6.43 -1.08 -8.01
C LYS A 41 -6.68 -1.86 -9.28
N LEU A 42 -7.78 -2.59 -9.36
CA LEU A 42 -8.23 -3.09 -10.65
C LEU A 42 -8.85 -1.94 -11.42
N ASN A 43 -8.37 -1.73 -12.63
CA ASN A 43 -9.06 -0.92 -13.62
C ASN A 43 -9.85 -1.83 -14.52
N THR A 44 -11.11 -1.49 -14.78
CA THR A 44 -11.96 -2.26 -15.71
C THR A 44 -11.94 -1.57 -17.06
N ASN A 45 -11.60 -2.28 -18.13
CA ASN A 45 -11.72 -1.75 -19.47
C ASN A 45 -13.20 -1.60 -19.81
N PRO A 46 -13.72 -0.37 -20.04
CA PRO A 46 -15.14 -0.16 -20.31
C PRO A 46 -15.61 -0.78 -21.63
N ASN A 47 -14.68 -1.14 -22.53
CA ASN A 47 -15.02 -1.71 -23.83
C ASN A 47 -15.02 -3.26 -23.82
N THR A 48 -14.15 -3.89 -23.03
CA THR A 48 -14.00 -5.36 -23.00
C THR A 48 -14.46 -6.01 -21.70
N GLY A 49 -14.67 -5.23 -20.63
CA GLY A 49 -15.00 -5.74 -19.29
C GLY A 49 -13.83 -6.42 -18.58
N GLU A 50 -12.66 -6.49 -19.21
CA GLU A 50 -11.47 -7.09 -18.62
C GLU A 50 -10.92 -6.22 -17.48
N GLN A 51 -10.55 -6.89 -16.39
CA GLN A 51 -9.94 -6.25 -15.23
C GLN A 51 -8.42 -6.33 -15.35
N PHE A 52 -7.76 -5.19 -15.28
CA PHE A 52 -6.31 -5.10 -15.33
C PHE A 52 -5.79 -4.39 -14.09
N PRO A 53 -4.67 -4.86 -13.50
CA PRO A 53 -4.03 -4.14 -12.42
C PRO A 53 -3.56 -2.77 -12.90
N SER A 54 -4.03 -1.71 -12.24
CA SER A 54 -3.68 -0.33 -12.53
C SER A 54 -2.23 -0.02 -12.11
N LYS A 55 -1.78 1.19 -12.43
CA LYS A 55 -0.56 1.74 -11.82
C LYS A 55 -0.68 1.72 -10.30
N SER A 56 0.43 1.44 -9.63
CA SER A 56 0.51 1.51 -8.18
C SER A 56 0.48 2.97 -7.71
N GLU A 57 -0.40 3.26 -6.76
CA GLU A 57 -0.55 4.54 -6.07
C GLU A 57 0.10 4.44 -4.67
N VAL A 58 0.61 5.57 -4.18
CA VAL A 58 1.17 5.67 -2.82
C VAL A 58 0.34 6.67 -2.04
N ARG A 59 -0.10 6.28 -0.84
CA ARG A 59 -0.92 7.11 0.05
C ARG A 59 -0.52 6.94 1.52
N PRO A 60 -0.93 7.84 2.42
CA PRO A 60 -0.84 7.61 3.85
C PRO A 60 -1.57 6.31 4.27
N PRO A 61 -1.08 5.58 5.28
CA PRO A 61 -1.77 4.41 5.81
C PRO A 61 -3.05 4.86 6.50
N ARG A 62 -4.07 4.01 6.46
CA ARG A 62 -5.23 4.17 7.34
C ARG A 62 -4.92 3.58 8.71
N GLU A 63 -5.63 4.02 9.75
CA GLU A 63 -5.39 3.56 11.12
C GLU A 63 -5.56 2.04 11.32
N ASP A 64 -6.39 1.40 10.50
CA ASP A 64 -6.61 -0.06 10.47
C ASP A 64 -5.51 -0.82 9.72
N GLU A 65 -4.72 -0.12 8.90
CA GLU A 65 -3.60 -0.67 8.13
C GLU A 65 -2.26 -0.51 8.87
N ILE A 66 -2.25 0.25 9.95
CA ILE A 66 -1.08 0.35 10.82
C ILE A 66 -1.05 -0.93 11.67
N PRO A 67 -0.01 -1.77 11.57
CA PRO A 67 0.10 -2.94 12.42
C PRO A 67 0.14 -2.49 13.87
N LYS A 68 -0.90 -2.84 14.62
CA LYS A 68 -0.98 -2.65 16.07
C LYS A 68 -0.20 -3.81 16.69
N GLY A 69 0.98 -3.50 17.20
CA GLY A 69 1.82 -4.47 17.94
C GLY A 69 1.13 -5.00 19.18
#